data_AF-A0A7C5CFS4-F1
#
_entry.id   AF-A0A7C5CFS4-F1
#
_cell.length_a   1.000
_cell.length_b   1.000
_cell.length_c   1.000
_cell.angle_alpha   90.00
_cell.angle_beta   90.00
_cell.angle_gamma   90.00
#
_symmetry.space_group_name_H-M   'P 1'
#
loop_
_entity.id
_entity.type
_entity.pdbx_description
1 polymer ?
#
loop_
_entity_poly.entity_id
_entity_poly.type
_entity_poly.pdbx_seq_one_letter_code
_entity_poly.pdbx_strand_id
1 'polypeptide(L)'
;MPSRLTNSHASSTYGANPVKKGEIRLNEMGSEVVEGYTCKPKDYDPSRPIMHYKTLLLLCDDERCGKAGKIDKASHLRDILKDMGLNKGTNRIKISRTGCYGACRFRQVCQITENTQANGNFENNAIWLRHTHNFKDEDWRRIFTILSTNENIKDKLDEKYFIPMRVYN
;
A
#
# COMPACT_ATOMS: atom_id res chain seq x y z
N MET A 1 -21.34 28.82 5.50
CA MET A 1 -21.16 28.34 4.11
C MET A 1 -19.76 27.79 3.98
N PRO A 2 -19.54 26.47 3.79
CA PRO A 2 -18.18 25.96 3.71
C PRO A 2 -17.61 26.29 2.33
N SER A 3 -16.50 27.04 2.36
CA SER A 3 -15.69 27.40 1.21
C SER A 3 -15.24 26.13 0.49
N ARG A 4 -15.65 25.98 -0.76
CA ARG A 4 -15.06 25.01 -1.69
C ARG A 4 -13.59 25.39 -1.88
N LEU A 5 -12.70 24.69 -1.18
CA LEU A 5 -11.31 24.59 -1.60
C LEU A 5 -11.31 23.86 -2.95
N THR A 6 -11.30 24.62 -4.02
CA THR A 6 -11.03 24.15 -5.36
C THR A 6 -9.57 23.68 -5.37
N ASN A 7 -9.36 22.37 -5.42
CA ASN A 7 -8.03 21.79 -5.67
C ASN A 7 -7.54 22.27 -7.05
N SER A 8 -6.74 23.32 -7.05
CA SER A 8 -6.22 24.01 -8.24
C SER A 8 -5.00 23.32 -8.86
N HIS A 9 -4.94 21.99 -8.81
CA HIS A 9 -3.88 21.19 -9.46
C HIS A 9 -4.41 20.20 -10.49
N ALA A 10 -5.56 20.49 -11.12
CA ALA A 10 -5.94 19.82 -12.36
C ALA A 10 -5.16 20.43 -13.54
N SER A 11 -3.85 20.14 -13.59
CA SER A 11 -3.12 20.27 -14.85
C SER A 11 -3.77 19.34 -15.88
N SER A 12 -3.96 19.79 -17.13
CA SER A 12 -4.53 18.96 -18.21
C SER A 12 -3.76 17.65 -18.45
N THR A 13 -2.56 17.53 -17.90
CA THR A 13 -1.68 16.36 -18.01
C THR A 13 -1.91 15.25 -16.98
N TYR A 14 -2.68 15.44 -15.90
CA TYR A 14 -2.93 14.39 -14.89
C TYR A 14 -4.43 14.21 -14.62
N GLY A 15 -4.90 12.97 -14.41
CA GLY A 15 -6.32 12.71 -14.18
C GLY A 15 -6.67 11.30 -13.71
N ALA A 16 -7.81 11.15 -13.04
CA ALA A 16 -8.29 9.88 -12.46
C ALA A 16 -9.17 9.04 -13.41
N ASN A 17 -9.60 9.62 -14.53
CA ASN A 17 -10.40 8.92 -15.54
C ASN A 17 -9.49 8.12 -16.49
N PRO A 18 -10.03 7.15 -17.25
CA PRO A 18 -9.31 6.56 -18.37
C PRO A 18 -8.86 7.61 -19.40
N VAL A 19 -7.72 7.39 -20.04
CA VAL A 19 -7.21 8.25 -21.13
C VAL A 19 -8.09 8.13 -22.36
N LYS A 20 -8.50 9.26 -22.94
CA LYS A 20 -9.29 9.29 -24.18
C LYS A 20 -8.41 9.10 -25.41
N LYS A 21 -9.01 8.67 -26.52
CA LYS A 21 -8.32 8.54 -27.80
C LYS A 21 -7.63 9.84 -28.21
N GLY A 22 -6.33 9.76 -28.50
CA GLY A 22 -5.51 10.91 -28.92
C GLY A 22 -5.09 11.86 -27.78
N GLU A 23 -5.44 11.56 -26.53
CA GLU A 23 -5.01 12.34 -25.36
C GLU A 23 -3.64 11.87 -24.86
N ILE A 24 -2.74 12.82 -24.55
CA ILE A 24 -1.49 12.56 -23.83
C ILE A 24 -1.73 12.90 -22.35
N ARG A 25 -1.71 11.89 -21.49
CA ARG A 25 -1.86 12.04 -20.03
C ARG A 25 -0.75 11.28 -19.31
N LEU A 26 -0.22 11.90 -18.26
CA LEU A 26 0.75 11.31 -17.36
C LEU A 26 0.05 10.76 -16.10
N ASN A 27 0.51 9.61 -15.59
CA ASN A 27 0.09 9.11 -14.27
C ASN A 27 0.84 9.85 -13.14
N GLU A 28 0.46 9.63 -11.88
CA GLU A 28 1.13 10.23 -10.69
C GLU A 28 2.66 9.96 -10.62
N MET A 29 3.18 9.04 -11.44
CA MET A 29 4.58 8.65 -11.52
C MET A 29 5.32 9.29 -12.71
N GLY A 30 4.65 10.17 -13.48
CA GLY A 30 5.23 10.88 -14.63
C GLY A 30 5.27 10.09 -15.94
N SER A 31 4.64 8.91 -16.01
CA SER A 31 4.62 8.10 -17.23
C SER A 31 3.38 8.37 -18.07
N GLU A 32 3.55 8.43 -19.40
CA GLU A 32 2.42 8.50 -20.33
C GLU A 32 1.54 7.25 -20.23
N VAL A 33 0.23 7.44 -20.19
CA VAL A 33 -0.75 6.40 -19.93
C VAL A 33 -1.36 5.88 -21.23
N VAL A 34 -1.54 4.56 -21.32
CA VAL A 34 -2.20 3.89 -22.45
C VAL A 34 -3.67 4.32 -22.53
N GLU A 35 -4.17 4.57 -23.75
CA GLU A 35 -5.60 4.83 -24.00
C GLU A 35 -6.50 3.78 -23.33
N GLY A 36 -7.60 4.23 -22.71
CA GLY A 36 -8.53 3.36 -21.99
C GLY A 36 -8.09 2.91 -20.60
N TYR A 37 -6.87 3.25 -20.17
CA TYR A 37 -6.39 2.99 -18.81
C TYR A 37 -6.24 4.28 -18.01
N THR A 38 -6.30 4.16 -16.68
CA THR A 38 -6.08 5.31 -15.77
C THR A 38 -4.60 5.52 -15.45
N CYS A 39 -3.81 4.45 -15.31
CA CYS A 39 -2.44 4.56 -14.81
C CYS A 39 -1.41 3.65 -15.50
N LYS A 40 -1.85 2.81 -16.46
CA LYS A 40 -0.98 1.85 -17.16
C LYS A 40 0.01 2.61 -18.06
N PRO A 41 1.34 2.55 -17.80
CA PRO A 41 2.32 3.24 -18.63
C PRO A 41 2.36 2.66 -20.05
N LYS A 42 2.59 3.50 -21.07
CA LYS A 42 2.74 3.09 -22.49
C LYS A 42 4.01 2.30 -22.72
N ASP A 43 5.11 2.71 -22.10
CA ASP A 43 6.42 2.09 -22.20
C ASP A 43 6.77 1.29 -20.95
N TYR A 44 7.30 0.08 -21.18
CA TYR A 44 7.86 -0.76 -20.13
C TYR A 44 9.29 -0.31 -19.85
N ASP A 45 9.51 0.27 -18.68
CA ASP A 45 10.84 0.62 -18.20
C ASP A 45 11.02 0.04 -16.79
N PRO A 46 11.83 -1.03 -16.64
CA PRO A 46 12.03 -1.71 -15.37
C PRO A 46 12.79 -0.85 -14.36
N SER A 47 13.47 0.21 -14.80
CA SER A 47 14.16 1.16 -13.92
C SER A 47 13.22 2.17 -13.27
N ARG A 48 11.95 2.21 -13.69
CA ARG A 48 10.98 3.17 -13.15
C ARG A 48 10.68 2.94 -11.68
N PRO A 49 10.50 4.02 -10.90
CA PRO A 49 10.06 3.94 -9.51
C PRO A 49 8.72 3.21 -9.29
N ILE A 50 7.89 3.06 -10.33
CA ILE A 50 6.63 2.30 -10.26
C ILE A 50 6.83 0.78 -10.15
N MET A 51 7.92 0.28 -10.73
CA MET A 51 8.30 -1.14 -10.68
C MET A 51 9.03 -1.48 -9.38
N HIS A 52 9.72 -0.49 -8.81
CA HIS A 52 10.36 -0.61 -7.51
C HIS A 52 9.33 -0.53 -6.37
N TYR A 53 9.51 -1.38 -5.36
CA TYR A 53 8.93 -1.20 -4.04
C TYR A 53 9.93 -1.71 -3.02
N LYS A 54 9.99 -1.03 -1.87
CA LYS A 54 10.74 -1.50 -0.70
C LYS A 54 9.92 -2.58 0.00
N THR A 55 8.70 -2.23 0.37
CA THR A 55 7.80 -3.09 1.14
C THR A 55 6.46 -3.27 0.43
N LEU A 56 5.90 -4.47 0.48
CA LEU A 56 4.58 -4.82 -0.02
C LEU A 56 3.71 -5.29 1.14
N LEU A 57 2.61 -4.58 1.37
CA LEU A 57 1.54 -5.03 2.26
C LEU A 57 0.47 -5.72 1.44
N LEU A 58 0.15 -6.94 1.84
CA LEU A 58 -0.91 -7.75 1.28
C LEU A 58 -2.07 -7.79 2.27
N LEU A 59 -3.14 -7.07 1.94
CA LEU A 59 -4.30 -6.91 2.80
C LEU A 59 -5.41 -7.86 2.35
N CYS A 60 -5.86 -8.73 3.26
CA CYS A 60 -7.03 -9.56 3.00
C CYS A 60 -8.29 -8.68 2.99
N ASP A 61 -8.95 -8.67 1.84
CA ASP A 61 -10.19 -7.92 1.56
C ASP A 61 -11.38 -8.87 1.32
N ASP A 62 -11.17 -10.17 1.51
CA ASP A 62 -12.25 -11.14 1.32
C ASP A 62 -13.38 -10.94 2.35
N GLU A 63 -14.57 -11.50 2.08
CA GLU A 63 -15.85 -11.16 2.70
C GLU A 63 -15.77 -10.94 4.22
N ARG A 64 -15.16 -11.88 4.96
CA ARG A 64 -15.04 -11.80 6.44
C ARG A 64 -14.09 -10.69 6.90
N CYS A 65 -12.99 -10.47 6.18
CA CYS A 65 -12.00 -9.43 6.51
C CYS A 65 -12.53 -8.04 6.12
N GLY A 66 -13.18 -7.91 4.96
CA GLY A 66 -13.82 -6.69 4.50
C GLY A 66 -14.92 -6.23 5.47
N LYS A 67 -15.80 -7.14 5.90
CA LYS A 67 -16.86 -6.83 6.90
C LYS A 67 -16.32 -6.34 8.23
N ALA A 68 -15.16 -6.85 8.68
CA ALA A 68 -14.56 -6.42 9.94
C ALA A 68 -14.03 -4.97 9.89
N GLY A 69 -13.49 -4.54 8.74
CA GLY A 69 -12.90 -3.21 8.56
C GLY A 69 -13.92 -2.08 8.44
N LYS A 70 -15.15 -2.37 7.99
CA LYS A 70 -16.25 -1.40 7.74
C LYS A 70 -15.93 -0.27 6.74
N ILE A 71 -14.73 -0.23 6.19
CA ILE A 71 -14.24 0.72 5.20
C ILE A 71 -13.42 -0.02 4.14
N ASP A 72 -13.21 0.61 2.99
CA ASP A 72 -12.20 0.19 2.03
C ASP A 72 -10.80 0.49 2.60
N LYS A 73 -10.31 -0.44 3.43
CA LYS A 73 -9.04 -0.29 4.14
C LYS A 73 -7.86 -0.18 3.16
N ALA A 74 -7.88 -0.88 2.02
CA ALA A 74 -6.78 -0.80 1.06
C ALA A 74 -6.67 0.61 0.45
N SER A 75 -7.79 1.24 0.08
CA SER A 75 -7.77 2.62 -0.42
C SER A 75 -7.34 3.60 0.66
N HIS A 76 -7.91 3.47 1.87
CA HIS A 76 -7.53 4.30 3.02
C HIS A 76 -6.03 4.27 3.32
N LEU A 77 -5.41 3.09 3.35
CA LEU A 77 -3.98 2.96 3.60
C LEU A 77 -3.12 3.56 2.46
N ARG A 78 -3.60 3.53 1.22
CA ARG A 78 -2.90 4.19 0.11
C ARG A 78 -2.92 5.71 0.25
N ASP A 79 -4.02 6.27 0.76
CA ASP A 79 -4.10 7.71 1.00
C ASP A 79 -3.12 8.14 2.11
N ILE A 80 -3.03 7.38 3.20
CA ILE A 80 -1.99 7.61 4.23
C ILE A 80 -0.57 7.56 3.64
N LEU A 81 -0.29 6.60 2.75
CA LEU A 81 1.03 6.51 2.10
C LEU A 81 1.31 7.70 1.18
N LYS A 82 0.29 8.21 0.47
CA LYS A 82 0.42 9.44 -0.35
C LYS A 82 0.74 10.63 0.53
N ASP A 83 0.03 10.80 1.64
CA ASP A 83 0.29 11.88 2.61
C ASP A 83 1.72 11.83 3.15
N MET A 84 2.27 10.63 3.36
CA MET A 84 3.63 10.43 3.85
C MET A 84 4.70 10.48 2.74
N GLY A 85 4.32 10.62 1.48
CA GLY A 85 5.25 10.53 0.34
C GLY A 85 5.86 9.13 0.13
N LEU A 86 5.30 8.10 0.74
CA LEU A 86 5.75 6.71 0.68
C LEU A 86 5.08 5.91 -0.45
N ASN A 87 4.26 6.54 -1.28
CA ASN A 87 3.64 5.90 -2.45
C ASN A 87 4.57 5.84 -3.68
N LYS A 88 5.74 6.49 -3.62
CA LYS A 88 6.74 6.59 -4.70
C LYS A 88 8.18 6.60 -4.15
N GLY A 89 9.17 6.47 -5.04
CA GLY A 89 10.59 6.54 -4.70
C GLY A 89 11.20 5.23 -4.16
N THR A 90 12.41 5.31 -3.63
CA THR A 90 13.21 4.14 -3.17
C THR A 90 12.62 3.49 -1.92
N ASN A 91 11.93 4.28 -1.07
CA ASN A 91 11.25 3.80 0.13
C ASN A 91 9.76 3.50 -0.10
N ARG A 92 9.35 3.33 -1.37
CA ARG A 92 7.96 3.09 -1.72
C ARG A 92 7.40 1.86 -1.02
N ILE A 93 6.26 2.05 -0.36
CA ILE A 93 5.43 1.00 0.20
C ILE A 93 4.23 0.78 -0.73
N LYS A 94 3.98 -0.47 -1.10
CA LYS A 94 2.86 -0.85 -1.97
C LYS A 94 1.79 -1.57 -1.16
N ILE A 95 0.52 -1.24 -1.40
CA ILE A 95 -0.64 -1.95 -0.83
C ILE A 95 -1.37 -2.72 -1.94
N SER A 96 -1.44 -4.04 -1.80
CA SER A 96 -2.24 -4.92 -2.66
C SER A 96 -3.37 -5.56 -1.86
N ARG A 97 -4.51 -5.75 -2.52
CA ARG A 97 -5.61 -6.57 -1.99
C ARG A 97 -5.35 -8.03 -2.29
N THR A 98 -5.78 -8.91 -1.42
CA THR A 98 -5.74 -10.37 -1.60
C THR A 98 -7.05 -11.01 -1.17
N GLY A 99 -7.28 -12.25 -1.63
CA GLY A 99 -8.36 -13.10 -1.13
C GLY A 99 -8.05 -13.72 0.24
N CYS A 100 -8.88 -14.67 0.66
CA CYS A 100 -8.81 -15.32 1.98
C CYS A 100 -7.47 -16.00 2.27
N TYR A 101 -6.94 -15.76 3.48
CA TYR A 101 -5.75 -16.43 4.02
C TYR A 101 -6.04 -17.61 4.96
N GLY A 102 -7.31 -17.97 5.18
CA GLY A 102 -7.69 -18.95 6.21
C GLY A 102 -7.45 -18.47 7.65
N ALA A 103 -7.17 -17.18 7.85
CA ALA A 103 -6.81 -16.57 9.13
C ALA A 103 -7.99 -15.82 9.79
N CYS A 104 -9.23 -16.14 9.43
CA CYS A 104 -10.44 -15.38 9.76
C CYS A 104 -10.69 -15.16 11.26
N ARG A 105 -10.17 -16.05 12.14
CA ARG A 105 -10.20 -15.88 13.61
C ARG A 105 -9.56 -14.57 14.07
N PHE A 106 -8.65 -14.03 13.28
CA PHE A 106 -7.97 -12.75 13.51
C PHE A 106 -8.70 -11.55 12.89
N ARG A 107 -9.90 -11.76 12.33
CA ARG A 107 -10.72 -10.77 11.63
C ARG A 107 -9.99 -10.20 10.43
N GLN A 108 -9.56 -8.94 10.45
CA GLN A 108 -8.78 -8.33 9.36
C GLN A 108 -7.27 -8.58 9.57
N VAL A 109 -6.61 -9.04 8.50
CA VAL A 109 -5.21 -9.50 8.49
C VAL A 109 -4.45 -8.82 7.36
N CYS A 110 -3.20 -8.45 7.64
CA CYS A 110 -2.28 -7.89 6.67
C CYS A 110 -0.93 -8.62 6.75
N GLN A 111 -0.41 -9.09 5.63
CA GLN A 111 0.96 -9.59 5.54
C GLN A 111 1.88 -8.46 5.08
N ILE A 112 3.06 -8.37 5.68
CA ILE A 112 4.16 -7.51 5.26
C ILE A 112 5.21 -8.41 4.61
N THR A 113 5.63 -8.02 3.42
CA THR A 113 6.67 -8.69 2.64
C THR A 113 7.67 -7.64 2.17
N GLU A 114 8.96 -7.91 2.37
CA GLU A 114 10.04 -7.03 1.96
C GLU A 114 10.60 -7.46 0.60
N ASN A 115 11.00 -6.48 -0.21
CA ASN A 115 11.81 -6.75 -1.39
C ASN A 115 13.26 -7.01 -0.97
N THR A 116 13.51 -8.18 -0.41
CA THR A 116 14.81 -8.54 0.17
C THR A 116 15.95 -8.52 -0.84
N GLN A 117 15.67 -8.73 -2.13
CA GLN A 117 16.66 -8.58 -3.21
C GLN A 117 17.11 -7.12 -3.39
N ALA A 118 16.25 -6.15 -3.10
CA ALA A 118 16.54 -4.73 -3.27
C ALA A 118 17.03 -4.04 -1.98
N ASN A 119 16.61 -4.52 -0.80
CA ASN A 119 16.89 -3.83 0.48
C ASN A 119 17.60 -4.68 1.54
N GLY A 120 17.74 -5.99 1.35
CA GLY A 120 18.39 -6.90 2.30
C GLY A 120 17.68 -7.09 3.65
N ASN A 121 16.45 -6.58 3.83
CA ASN A 121 15.72 -6.65 5.10
C ASN A 121 14.90 -7.94 5.21
N PHE A 122 15.56 -9.02 5.63
CA PHE A 122 14.90 -10.32 5.81
C PHE A 122 13.99 -10.38 7.03
N GLU A 123 14.23 -9.56 8.05
CA GLU A 123 13.53 -9.63 9.34
C GLU A 123 12.07 -9.18 9.25
N ASN A 124 11.80 -8.18 8.40
CA ASN A 124 10.45 -7.69 8.13
C ASN A 124 9.72 -8.49 7.05
N ASN A 125 10.36 -9.53 6.48
CA ASN A 125 9.75 -10.33 5.44
C ASN A 125 8.78 -11.37 6.02
N ALA A 126 7.64 -11.57 5.34
CA ALA A 126 6.60 -12.53 5.70
C ALA A 126 6.03 -12.35 7.12
N ILE A 127 5.92 -11.12 7.60
CA ILE A 127 5.32 -10.77 8.90
C ILE A 127 3.81 -10.69 8.76
N TRP A 128 3.07 -11.22 9.75
CA TRP A 128 1.61 -11.24 9.73
C TRP A 128 1.04 -10.41 10.88
N LEU A 129 0.28 -9.37 10.52
CA LEU A 129 -0.46 -8.53 11.46
C LEU A 129 -1.90 -9.05 11.62
N ARG A 130 -2.39 -9.08 12.85
CA ARG A 130 -3.78 -9.43 13.18
C ARG A 130 -4.58 -8.23 13.66
N HIS A 131 -5.90 -8.36 13.56
CA HIS A 131 -6.85 -7.38 14.07
C HIS A 131 -6.61 -5.96 13.54
N THR A 132 -6.13 -5.84 12.30
CA THR A 132 -5.73 -4.54 11.71
C THR A 132 -6.90 -3.57 11.51
N HIS A 133 -8.14 -4.08 11.55
CA HIS A 133 -9.36 -3.27 11.62
C HIS A 133 -9.43 -2.36 12.85
N ASN A 134 -8.72 -2.69 13.94
CA ASN A 134 -8.67 -1.87 15.15
C ASN A 134 -7.54 -0.82 15.12
N PHE A 135 -6.67 -0.85 14.11
CA PHE A 135 -5.54 0.08 14.02
C PHE A 135 -6.05 1.42 13.57
N LYS A 136 -5.63 2.46 14.27
CA LYS A 136 -5.88 3.85 13.94
C LYS A 136 -4.86 4.34 12.90
N ASP A 137 -5.09 5.53 12.36
CA ASP A 137 -4.20 6.12 11.36
C ASP A 137 -2.80 6.35 11.93
N GLU A 138 -2.68 6.68 13.22
CA GLU A 138 -1.39 6.85 13.90
C GLU A 138 -0.62 5.52 13.99
N ASP A 139 -1.32 4.40 14.22
CA ASP A 139 -0.70 3.08 14.23
C ASP A 139 -0.13 2.73 12.85
N TRP A 140 -0.88 3.03 11.78
CA TRP A 140 -0.43 2.81 10.41
C TRP A 140 0.73 3.73 10.01
N ARG A 141 0.67 5.02 10.36
CA ARG A 141 1.77 5.95 10.13
C ARG A 141 3.04 5.51 10.86
N ARG A 142 2.91 5.00 12.10
CA ARG A 142 4.03 4.39 12.83
C ARG A 142 4.58 3.17 12.11
N ILE A 143 3.73 2.23 11.68
CA ILE A 143 4.13 1.05 10.90
C ILE A 143 4.87 1.46 9.62
N PHE A 144 4.32 2.39 8.84
CA PHE A 144 4.96 2.84 7.60
C PHE A 144 6.29 3.53 7.84
N THR A 145 6.42 4.27 8.94
CA THR A 145 7.70 4.89 9.33
C THR A 145 8.75 3.81 9.60
N ILE A 146 8.44 2.83 10.45
CA ILE A 146 9.32 1.70 10.79
C ILE A 146 9.79 0.96 9.53
N LEU A 147 8.85 0.65 8.63
CA LEU A 147 9.15 -0.06 7.38
C LEU A 147 10.03 0.79 6.46
N SER A 148 9.78 2.10 6.38
CA SER A 148 10.57 3.01 5.53
C SER A 148 12.02 3.15 6.01
N THR A 149 12.27 3.04 7.33
CA THR A 149 13.58 3.21 7.97
C THR A 149 14.36 1.91 8.14
N ASN A 150 13.87 0.77 7.62
CA ASN A 150 14.47 -0.57 7.82
C ASN A 150 14.55 -1.01 9.30
N GLU A 151 13.78 -0.40 10.19
CA GLU A 151 13.70 -0.87 11.56
C GLU A 151 12.92 -2.19 11.63
N ASN A 152 13.37 -3.11 12.49
CA ASN A 152 12.68 -4.38 12.70
C ASN A 152 11.33 -4.12 13.39
N ILE A 153 10.24 -4.52 12.72
CA ILE A 153 8.88 -4.23 13.18
C ILE A 153 8.53 -4.99 14.47
N LYS A 154 9.11 -6.16 14.70
CA LYS A 154 8.88 -6.97 15.90
C LYS A 154 9.49 -6.33 17.15
N ASP A 155 10.57 -5.58 17.00
CA ASP A 155 11.19 -4.84 18.12
C ASP A 155 10.43 -3.56 18.46
N LYS A 156 9.64 -3.05 17.51
CA LYS A 156 8.99 -1.74 17.59
C LYS A 156 7.51 -1.82 17.88
N LEU A 157 6.87 -2.98 17.75
CA LEU A 157 5.47 -3.21 18.05
C LEU A 157 5.30 -4.30 19.11
N ASP A 158 4.23 -4.16 19.89
CA ASP A 158 3.83 -5.16 20.88
C ASP A 158 3.47 -6.50 20.20
N GLU A 159 3.88 -7.61 20.80
CA GLU A 159 3.66 -8.97 20.30
C GLU A 159 2.18 -9.24 19.99
N LYS A 160 1.27 -8.59 20.72
CA LYS A 160 -0.18 -8.75 20.53
C LYS A 160 -0.66 -8.38 19.12
N TYR A 161 0.09 -7.60 18.36
CA TYR A 161 -0.26 -7.20 17.00
C TYR A 161 0.07 -8.25 15.94
N PHE A 162 0.85 -9.26 16.28
CA PHE A 162 1.29 -10.30 15.34
C PHE A 162 0.45 -11.57 15.44
N ILE A 163 0.31 -12.29 14.33
CA ILE A 163 -0.22 -13.64 14.35
C ILE A 163 0.87 -14.57 14.91
N PRO A 164 0.57 -15.36 15.97
CA PRO A 164 1.51 -16.35 16.48
C PRO A 164 1.59 -17.52 15.49
N MET A 165 2.62 -17.50 14.65
CA MET A 165 2.89 -18.57 13.69
C MET A 165 3.63 -19.71 14.39
N ARG A 166 3.10 -20.93 14.32
CA ARG A 166 3.85 -22.12 14.73
C ARG A 166 4.85 -22.48 13.65
N VAL A 167 6.10 -22.69 14.05
CA VAL A 167 7.10 -23.37 13.23
C VAL A 167 6.90 -24.86 13.45
N TYR A 168 6.68 -25.60 12.37
CA TYR A 168 6.67 -27.06 12.41
C TYR A 168 8.11 -27.53 12.25
N ASN A 169 8.56 -28.37 13.19
CA ASN A 169 9.86 -29.03 13.15
C ASN A 169 9.72 -30.41 12.51
#